data_AF-A0A5N6PIK8-F1
#
_entry.id   AF-A0A5N6PIK8-F1
#
_cell.length_a   1.000
_cell.length_b   1.000
_cell.length_c   1.000
_cell.angle_alpha   90.00
_cell.angle_beta   90.00
_cell.angle_gamma   90.00
#
_symmetry.space_group_name_H-M   'P 1'
#
loop_
_entity.id
_entity.type
_entity.pdbx_description
1 polymer ?
#
loop_
_entity_poly.entity_id
_entity_poly.type
_entity_poly.pdbx_seq_one_letter_code
_entity_poly.pdbx_strand_id
1 'polypeptide(L)'
;MLTPMAARKRWFFICIILILFAYVSSETLHDDYETKQLDDSFLKIKHEQLLSKILNLESSINERSSEINSKDERIKQLELIVLEKSNSLTSLHSEIQSLQKKVSFYAKELEGEAHARASELVKQVENLKAEISEQNTRKEALEARINVAEIKIAELNVKLDKLQRINEEQKIRIRNTEHALQNAEEERIRVQLNAARYYEELARVHESWLPFWLAVHVVHYQSVFVTHWNVYGRPALDIAAQKALETQAQVRKWARPYIDDLHSKWIPNIKDQWVRFVTNTEPIVQILITKIVETYNELKKILRPHITNIQTILDPYIKETKKFTKPYINQLSKTLRPHISNARIFFKPYTKKILRGYRRFSKISLKYHRQIRDNITKMLKENEYTRPLASNEVVWFMASAFMVFPVMVLLTWLSTLFSNKPRKRTRTSHTGHSRRRAKRTHPDKASTSR
;
A
#
# COMPACT_ATOMS: atom_id res chain seq x y z
N MET A 1 -71.10 -0.88 52.97
CA MET A 1 -69.94 -1.21 53.84
C MET A 1 -69.26 0.10 54.19
N LEU A 2 -69.39 0.59 55.42
CA LEU A 2 -68.76 0.14 56.67
C LEU A 2 -67.42 0.86 56.95
N THR A 3 -67.54 1.90 57.77
CA THR A 3 -66.68 2.26 58.91
C THR A 3 -66.52 1.03 59.87
N PRO A 4 -65.65 0.99 60.93
CA PRO A 4 -65.46 2.11 61.88
C PRO A 4 -64.20 2.20 62.77
N MET A 5 -64.23 3.20 63.69
CA MET A 5 -63.67 3.20 65.06
C MET A 5 -62.14 3.27 65.26
N ALA A 6 -61.61 3.87 66.33
CA ALA A 6 -62.13 4.78 67.39
C ALA A 6 -60.94 5.69 67.83
N ALA A 7 -60.98 6.70 68.72
CA ALA A 7 -61.88 7.30 69.72
C ALA A 7 -61.32 8.74 70.00
N ARG A 8 -61.81 9.68 70.84
CA ARG A 8 -63.05 10.11 71.56
C ARG A 8 -62.69 11.53 72.08
N LYS A 9 -63.55 12.55 72.27
CA LYS A 9 -64.98 12.80 72.02
C LYS A 9 -65.17 14.34 71.91
N ARG A 10 -66.30 14.84 71.37
CA ARG A 10 -66.62 16.28 71.33
C ARG A 10 -67.41 16.76 72.57
N TRP A 11 -67.46 18.09 72.71
CA TRP A 11 -68.40 18.88 73.52
C TRP A 11 -69.82 18.31 73.58
N PHE A 12 -70.52 18.46 74.72
CA PHE A 12 -71.97 18.73 74.83
C PHE A 12 -72.38 18.90 76.32
N PHE A 13 -73.38 19.76 76.59
CA PHE A 13 -73.98 20.08 77.92
C PHE A 13 -73.02 20.75 78.93
N ILE A 14 -73.34 21.85 79.63
CA ILE A 14 -74.62 22.55 79.95
C ILE A 14 -75.58 21.72 80.83
N CYS A 15 -75.31 21.71 82.14
CA CYS A 15 -76.23 21.68 83.30
C CYS A 15 -75.39 21.56 84.58
N ILE A 16 -75.82 22.15 85.72
CA ILE A 16 -74.99 22.45 86.91
C ILE A 16 -74.00 23.61 86.61
N ILE A 17 -74.43 24.76 86.12
CA ILE A 17 -75.09 25.86 86.87
C ILE A 17 -76.19 25.45 87.88
N LEU A 18 -76.13 26.10 89.07
CA LEU A 18 -77.08 26.10 90.21
C LEU A 18 -77.20 24.82 91.05
N ILE A 19 -77.72 25.00 92.28
CA ILE A 19 -77.93 24.02 93.38
C ILE A 19 -76.61 23.56 94.03
N LEU A 20 -76.20 24.01 95.23
CA LEU A 20 -76.67 25.08 96.14
C LEU A 20 -75.43 25.88 96.60
N PHE A 21 -75.40 27.21 96.78
CA PHE A 21 -76.40 28.17 97.31
C PHE A 21 -76.44 28.28 98.85
N ALA A 22 -75.37 28.88 99.43
CA ALA A 22 -75.39 29.71 100.64
C ALA A 22 -74.00 30.35 100.85
N TYR A 23 -73.84 31.62 101.25
CA TYR A 23 -74.75 32.76 101.16
C TYR A 23 -73.95 34.08 101.21
N VAL A 24 -74.17 34.93 100.19
CA VAL A 24 -74.17 36.41 100.13
C VAL A 24 -73.09 37.27 100.85
N SER A 25 -72.75 38.34 100.13
CA SER A 25 -71.96 39.55 100.43
C SER A 25 -72.29 40.34 101.72
N SER A 26 -71.41 41.31 102.01
CA SER A 26 -71.72 42.66 102.53
C SER A 26 -72.19 42.82 103.99
N GLU A 27 -71.23 43.16 104.86
CA GLU A 27 -71.16 44.48 105.53
C GLU A 27 -72.48 45.18 105.94
N THR A 28 -72.81 45.22 107.25
CA THR A 28 -73.22 46.46 107.98
C THR A 28 -73.37 46.28 109.52
N LEU A 29 -72.73 47.21 110.26
CA LEU A 29 -73.08 47.95 111.50
C LEU A 29 -73.97 47.42 112.67
N HIS A 30 -73.65 47.99 113.85
CA HIS A 30 -74.46 48.21 115.08
C HIS A 30 -74.82 47.00 116.00
N ASP A 31 -74.78 47.10 117.33
CA ASP A 31 -74.07 48.09 118.19
C ASP A 31 -73.84 47.58 119.64
N ASP A 32 -73.22 48.45 120.46
CA ASP A 32 -73.33 48.60 121.92
C ASP A 32 -72.56 47.66 122.90
N TYR A 33 -71.82 48.35 123.80
CA TYR A 33 -71.56 48.19 125.25
C TYR A 33 -71.65 46.79 125.97
N GLU A 34 -70.91 46.49 127.05
CA GLU A 34 -70.22 47.38 128.02
C GLU A 34 -69.02 46.72 128.78
N THR A 35 -68.12 47.58 129.28
CA THR A 35 -67.19 47.47 130.45
C THR A 35 -66.28 46.25 130.78
N LYS A 36 -65.02 46.65 131.09
CA LYS A 36 -64.13 46.26 132.23
C LYS A 36 -63.10 45.10 132.15
N GLN A 37 -61.84 45.57 132.09
CA GLN A 37 -60.68 45.23 132.94
C GLN A 37 -60.00 43.83 132.92
N LEU A 38 -58.73 43.87 132.48
CA LEU A 38 -57.51 43.28 133.11
C LEU A 38 -57.39 41.75 133.27
N ASP A 39 -56.39 41.12 132.61
CA ASP A 39 -55.12 40.75 133.26
C ASP A 39 -53.99 40.44 132.24
N ASP A 40 -52.73 40.55 132.63
CA ASP A 40 -51.55 40.73 131.74
C ASP A 40 -50.76 39.43 131.45
N SER A 41 -51.44 38.40 130.94
CA SER A 41 -50.83 37.07 130.71
C SER A 41 -50.80 36.62 129.24
N PHE A 42 -51.85 36.93 128.46
CA PHE A 42 -52.09 36.29 127.15
C PHE A 42 -51.22 36.81 125.99
N LEU A 43 -50.70 38.04 126.09
CA LEU A 43 -49.97 38.71 124.99
C LEU A 43 -48.66 38.00 124.60
N LYS A 44 -47.96 37.42 125.57
CA LYS A 44 -46.59 36.90 125.39
C LYS A 44 -46.53 35.69 124.44
N ILE A 45 -47.40 34.71 124.64
CA ILE A 45 -47.46 33.47 123.85
C ILE A 45 -47.75 33.77 122.36
N LYS A 46 -48.65 34.73 122.10
CA LYS A 46 -49.03 35.13 120.74
C LYS A 46 -47.87 35.84 120.01
N HIS A 47 -47.01 36.55 120.74
CA HIS A 47 -45.82 37.21 120.19
C HIS A 47 -44.74 36.20 119.76
N GLU A 48 -44.51 35.15 120.56
CA GLU A 48 -43.55 34.08 120.20
C GLU A 48 -44.05 33.23 119.01
N GLN A 49 -45.36 32.98 118.92
CA GLN A 49 -45.95 32.30 117.76
C GLN A 49 -45.86 33.12 116.45
N LEU A 50 -45.86 34.46 116.55
CA LEU A 50 -45.64 35.34 115.41
C LEU A 50 -44.15 35.39 115.02
N LEU A 51 -43.22 35.54 115.97
CA LEU A 51 -41.78 35.54 115.71
C LEU A 51 -41.30 34.24 115.05
N SER A 52 -41.75 33.08 115.54
CA SER A 52 -41.41 31.78 114.94
C SER A 52 -41.96 31.60 113.52
N LYS A 53 -43.15 32.16 113.21
CA LYS A 53 -43.65 32.21 111.84
C LYS A 53 -42.87 33.18 110.95
N ILE A 54 -42.47 34.35 111.47
CA ILE A 54 -41.67 35.33 110.73
C ILE A 54 -40.32 34.71 110.36
N LEU A 55 -39.61 34.10 111.32
CA LEU A 55 -38.32 33.43 111.06
C LEU A 55 -38.43 32.27 110.06
N ASN A 56 -39.51 31.49 110.07
CA ASN A 56 -39.72 30.41 109.09
C ASN A 56 -40.09 30.94 107.69
N LEU A 57 -40.77 32.07 107.60
CA LEU A 57 -41.02 32.74 106.32
C LEU A 57 -39.73 33.38 105.80
N GLU A 58 -38.95 34.01 106.66
CA GLU A 58 -37.66 34.65 106.34
C GLU A 58 -36.60 33.62 105.89
N SER A 59 -36.53 32.45 106.54
CA SER A 59 -35.67 31.34 106.08
C SER A 59 -36.11 30.81 104.71
N SER A 60 -37.41 30.59 104.48
CA SER A 60 -37.94 30.12 103.19
C SER A 60 -37.82 31.17 102.08
N ILE A 61 -37.90 32.46 102.41
CA ILE A 61 -37.63 33.57 101.48
C ILE A 61 -36.14 33.60 101.11
N ASN A 62 -35.23 33.46 102.07
CA ASN A 62 -33.78 33.38 101.78
C ASN A 62 -33.42 32.13 100.95
N GLU A 63 -33.98 30.98 101.28
CA GLU A 63 -33.81 29.74 100.50
C GLU A 63 -34.28 29.94 99.05
N ARG A 64 -35.52 30.41 98.84
CA ARG A 64 -36.04 30.72 97.49
C ARG A 64 -35.23 31.79 96.77
N SER A 65 -34.74 32.82 97.47
CA SER A 65 -33.88 33.87 96.90
C SER A 65 -32.57 33.27 96.39
N SER A 66 -31.92 32.40 97.17
CA SER A 66 -30.73 31.68 96.74
C SER A 66 -30.99 30.73 95.55
N GLU A 67 -32.15 30.07 95.54
CA GLU A 67 -32.53 29.16 94.45
C GLU A 67 -32.80 29.95 93.15
N ILE A 68 -33.46 31.11 93.24
CA ILE A 68 -33.68 32.05 92.14
C ILE A 68 -32.34 32.52 91.58
N ASN A 69 -31.42 33.00 92.42
CA ASN A 69 -30.09 33.42 91.97
C ASN A 69 -29.31 32.29 91.28
N SER A 70 -29.44 31.05 91.77
CA SER A 70 -28.81 29.87 91.12
C SER A 70 -29.41 29.54 89.75
N LYS A 71 -30.71 29.81 89.55
CA LYS A 71 -31.40 29.67 88.26
C LYS A 71 -31.04 30.81 87.31
N ASP A 72 -30.89 32.02 87.82
CA ASP A 72 -30.55 33.22 87.06
C ASP A 72 -29.14 33.14 86.44
N GLU A 73 -28.13 32.70 87.20
CA GLU A 73 -26.80 32.40 86.66
C GLU A 73 -26.80 31.28 85.62
N ARG A 74 -27.66 30.26 85.82
CA ARG A 74 -27.82 29.16 84.86
C ARG A 74 -28.54 29.61 83.58
N ILE A 75 -29.38 30.64 83.63
CA ILE A 75 -29.96 31.30 82.45
C ILE A 75 -28.88 32.06 81.69
N LYS A 76 -28.06 32.89 82.36
CA LYS A 76 -26.94 33.61 81.73
C LYS A 76 -25.96 32.68 81.00
N GLN A 77 -25.66 31.52 81.58
CA GLN A 77 -24.84 30.49 80.93
C GLN A 77 -25.50 29.92 79.66
N LEU A 78 -26.81 29.67 79.69
CA LEU A 78 -27.56 29.19 78.52
C LEU A 78 -27.64 30.26 77.42
N GLU A 79 -27.83 31.53 77.78
CA GLU A 79 -27.83 32.66 76.83
C GLU A 79 -26.47 32.82 76.13
N LEU A 80 -25.35 32.73 76.88
CA LEU A 80 -24.01 32.73 76.31
C LEU A 80 -23.79 31.58 75.33
N ILE A 81 -24.25 30.37 75.66
CA ILE A 81 -24.16 29.20 74.77
C ILE A 81 -25.03 29.41 73.51
N VAL A 82 -26.24 29.96 73.63
CA VAL A 82 -27.11 30.29 72.48
C VAL A 82 -26.49 31.37 71.59
N LEU A 83 -25.82 32.37 72.17
CA LEU A 83 -25.08 33.39 71.42
C LEU A 83 -23.89 32.77 70.66
N GLU A 84 -23.10 31.90 71.31
CA GLU A 84 -22.00 31.17 70.67
C GLU A 84 -22.51 30.30 69.50
N LYS A 85 -23.58 29.51 69.73
CA LYS A 85 -24.14 28.63 68.68
C LYS A 85 -24.75 29.41 67.52
N SER A 86 -25.45 30.51 67.76
CA SER A 86 -26.00 31.33 66.67
C SER A 86 -24.89 31.97 65.81
N ASN A 87 -23.80 32.46 66.42
CA ASN A 87 -22.61 32.93 65.69
C ASN A 87 -21.90 31.81 64.92
N SER A 88 -21.85 30.59 65.44
CA SER A 88 -21.31 29.43 64.69
C SER A 88 -22.16 29.06 63.47
N LEU A 89 -23.49 29.23 63.59
CA LEU A 89 -24.45 28.91 62.53
C LEU A 89 -24.39 29.93 61.38
N THR A 90 -24.28 31.23 61.69
CA THR A 90 -24.12 32.27 60.66
C THR A 90 -22.80 32.12 59.91
N SER A 91 -21.71 31.77 60.61
CA SER A 91 -20.42 31.43 60.00
C SER A 91 -20.55 30.27 59.00
N LEU A 92 -21.08 29.11 59.45
CA LEU A 92 -21.29 27.94 58.59
C LEU A 92 -22.22 28.22 57.40
N HIS A 93 -23.26 29.04 57.59
CA HIS A 93 -24.16 29.43 56.51
C HIS A 93 -23.43 30.23 55.42
N SER A 94 -22.54 31.15 55.81
CA SER A 94 -21.70 31.91 54.88
C SER A 94 -20.70 31.02 54.13
N GLU A 95 -20.13 30.02 54.82
CA GLU A 95 -19.21 29.05 54.21
C GLU A 95 -19.93 28.18 53.16
N ILE A 96 -21.10 27.62 53.51
CA ILE A 96 -21.97 26.85 52.60
C ILE A 96 -22.33 27.69 51.37
N GLN A 97 -22.72 28.96 51.54
CA GLN A 97 -23.03 29.85 50.43
C GLN A 97 -21.80 30.10 49.54
N SER A 98 -20.60 30.22 50.12
CA SER A 98 -19.35 30.36 49.38
C SER A 98 -19.00 29.10 48.57
N LEU A 99 -19.24 27.91 49.13
CA LEU A 99 -19.02 26.63 48.48
C LEU A 99 -20.01 26.40 47.34
N GLN A 100 -21.29 26.69 47.54
CA GLN A 100 -22.31 26.61 46.49
C GLN A 100 -22.01 27.57 45.33
N LYS A 101 -21.50 28.78 45.62
CA LYS A 101 -21.03 29.73 44.59
C LYS A 101 -19.81 29.19 43.82
N LYS A 102 -18.84 28.57 44.50
CA LYS A 102 -17.69 27.89 43.85
C LYS A 102 -18.13 26.73 42.97
N VAL A 103 -19.01 25.85 43.45
CA VAL A 103 -19.53 24.69 42.70
C VAL A 103 -20.24 25.14 41.41
N SER A 104 -21.11 26.15 41.50
CA SER A 104 -21.81 26.70 40.34
C SER A 104 -20.92 27.45 39.34
N PHE A 105 -19.75 27.94 39.78
CA PHE A 105 -18.73 28.50 38.89
C PHE A 105 -17.98 27.40 38.13
N TYR A 106 -17.40 26.42 38.85
CA TYR A 106 -16.66 25.32 38.25
C TYR A 106 -17.51 24.45 37.32
N ALA A 107 -18.81 24.26 37.63
CA ALA A 107 -19.72 23.54 36.72
C ALA A 107 -19.84 24.24 35.36
N LYS A 108 -20.05 25.56 35.34
CA LYS A 108 -20.17 26.35 34.10
C LYS A 108 -18.87 26.46 33.32
N GLU A 109 -17.73 26.53 34.02
CA GLU A 109 -16.40 26.53 33.40
C GLU A 109 -16.11 25.18 32.71
N LEU A 110 -16.44 24.06 33.37
CA LEU A 110 -16.33 22.72 32.82
C LEU A 110 -17.29 22.48 31.63
N GLU A 111 -18.53 22.95 31.71
CA GLU A 111 -19.50 22.91 30.60
C GLU A 111 -18.98 23.72 29.39
N GLY A 112 -18.45 24.92 29.63
CA GLY A 112 -17.85 25.76 28.59
C GLY A 112 -16.67 25.09 27.88
N GLU A 113 -15.74 24.49 28.63
CA GLU A 113 -14.60 23.77 28.05
C GLU A 113 -15.06 22.50 27.30
N ALA A 114 -16.01 21.74 27.85
CA ALA A 114 -16.57 20.56 27.21
C ALA A 114 -17.26 20.90 25.88
N HIS A 115 -18.03 21.99 25.82
CA HIS A 115 -18.65 22.47 24.59
C HIS A 115 -17.63 23.00 23.56
N ALA A 116 -16.56 23.67 24.01
CA ALA A 116 -15.47 24.11 23.13
C ALA A 116 -14.76 22.91 22.48
N ARG A 117 -14.34 21.93 23.28
CA ARG A 117 -13.71 20.68 22.82
C ARG A 117 -14.65 19.88 21.89
N ALA A 118 -15.95 19.82 22.19
CA ALA A 118 -16.94 19.18 21.32
C ALA A 118 -17.07 19.89 19.96
N SER A 119 -17.10 21.23 19.94
CA SER A 119 -17.13 22.02 18.70
C SER A 119 -15.88 21.81 17.84
N GLU A 120 -14.71 21.69 18.47
CA GLU A 120 -13.47 21.39 17.77
C GLU A 120 -13.46 19.97 17.17
N LEU A 121 -13.88 18.96 17.94
CA LEU A 121 -14.00 17.58 17.47
C LEU A 121 -15.00 17.45 16.31
N VAL A 122 -16.12 18.17 16.33
CA VAL A 122 -17.06 18.22 15.20
C VAL A 122 -16.38 18.76 13.94
N LYS A 123 -15.63 19.88 14.03
CA LYS A 123 -14.89 20.43 12.88
C LYS A 123 -13.83 19.46 12.34
N GLN A 124 -13.14 18.73 13.23
CA GLN A 124 -12.19 17.69 12.83
C GLN A 124 -12.89 16.54 12.07
N VAL A 125 -14.05 16.09 12.55
CA VAL A 125 -14.87 15.05 11.88
C VAL A 125 -15.40 15.53 10.53
N GLU A 126 -15.83 16.79 10.40
CA GLU A 126 -16.30 17.37 9.13
C GLU A 126 -15.16 17.49 8.10
N ASN A 127 -13.98 17.96 8.52
CA ASN A 127 -12.79 18.01 7.67
C ASN A 127 -12.37 16.61 7.19
N LEU A 128 -12.30 15.62 8.08
CA LEU A 128 -11.99 14.23 7.73
C LEU A 128 -13.04 13.62 6.78
N LYS A 129 -14.32 13.94 6.97
CA LYS A 129 -15.41 13.51 6.08
C LYS A 129 -15.29 14.12 4.68
N ALA A 130 -14.84 15.37 4.57
CA ALA A 130 -14.56 16.01 3.29
C ALA A 130 -13.33 15.41 2.61
N GLU A 131 -12.24 15.14 3.35
CA GLU A 131 -11.06 14.48 2.78
C GLU A 131 -11.39 13.07 2.28
N ILE A 132 -12.16 12.29 3.05
CA ILE A 132 -12.60 10.94 2.65
C ILE A 132 -13.45 10.98 1.36
N SER A 133 -14.30 11.99 1.16
CA SER A 133 -15.08 12.10 -0.08
C SER A 133 -14.20 12.46 -1.28
N GLU A 134 -13.20 13.33 -1.11
CA GLU A 134 -12.23 13.64 -2.17
C GLU A 134 -11.32 12.44 -2.49
N GLN A 135 -10.84 11.71 -1.48
CA GLN A 135 -10.06 10.50 -1.69
C GLN A 135 -10.86 9.41 -2.43
N ASN A 136 -12.16 9.29 -2.17
CA ASN A 136 -13.03 8.36 -2.89
C ASN A 136 -13.22 8.73 -4.38
N THR A 137 -13.47 10.00 -4.72
CA THR A 137 -13.60 10.40 -6.14
C THR A 137 -12.26 10.28 -6.88
N ARG A 138 -11.14 10.60 -6.23
CA ARG A 138 -9.78 10.32 -6.76
C ARG A 138 -9.56 8.83 -7.00
N LYS A 139 -10.02 7.96 -6.09
CA LYS A 139 -9.95 6.49 -6.23
C LYS A 139 -10.79 6.00 -7.41
N GLU A 140 -12.04 6.42 -7.55
CA GLU A 140 -12.90 6.04 -8.68
C GLU A 140 -12.30 6.45 -10.03
N ALA A 141 -11.71 7.65 -10.11
CA ALA A 141 -11.00 8.13 -11.29
C ALA A 141 -9.74 7.28 -11.63
N LEU A 142 -9.08 6.70 -10.61
CA LEU A 142 -7.97 5.77 -10.81
C LEU A 142 -8.45 4.36 -11.23
N GLU A 143 -9.52 3.83 -10.62
CA GLU A 143 -10.13 2.56 -11.01
C GLU A 143 -10.63 2.60 -12.47
N ALA A 144 -11.25 3.70 -12.89
CA ALA A 144 -11.62 3.93 -14.29
C ALA A 144 -10.41 3.91 -15.25
N ARG A 145 -9.28 4.53 -14.86
CA ARG A 145 -8.03 4.52 -15.64
C ARG A 145 -7.41 3.12 -15.71
N ILE A 146 -7.48 2.34 -14.62
CA ILE A 146 -7.01 0.95 -14.57
C ILE A 146 -7.83 0.09 -15.54
N ASN A 147 -9.17 0.17 -15.49
CA ASN A 147 -10.05 -0.57 -16.40
C ASN A 147 -9.75 -0.27 -17.89
N VAL A 148 -9.52 1.00 -18.23
CA VAL A 148 -9.12 1.40 -19.60
C VAL A 148 -7.73 0.88 -19.98
N ALA A 149 -6.79 0.79 -19.04
CA ALA A 149 -5.48 0.21 -19.28
C ALA A 149 -5.54 -1.32 -19.45
N GLU A 150 -6.34 -2.04 -18.66
CA GLU A 150 -6.55 -3.48 -18.78
C GLU A 150 -7.16 -3.86 -20.15
N ILE A 151 -8.14 -3.10 -20.64
CA ILE A 151 -8.72 -3.28 -21.98
C ILE A 151 -7.65 -3.13 -23.07
N LYS A 152 -6.80 -2.10 -22.98
CA LYS A 152 -5.71 -1.88 -23.93
C LYS A 152 -4.65 -2.99 -23.88
N ILE A 153 -4.33 -3.49 -22.68
CA ILE A 153 -3.42 -4.65 -22.52
C ILE A 153 -4.02 -5.91 -23.16
N ALA A 154 -5.31 -6.17 -22.97
CA ALA A 154 -6.00 -7.29 -23.61
C ALA A 154 -5.97 -7.17 -25.15
N GLU A 155 -6.22 -5.98 -25.69
CA GLU A 155 -6.15 -5.72 -27.14
C GLU A 155 -4.74 -5.93 -27.71
N LEU A 156 -3.71 -5.44 -27.00
CA LEU A 156 -2.30 -5.62 -27.37
C LEU A 156 -1.89 -7.10 -27.31
N ASN A 157 -2.35 -7.86 -26.33
CA ASN A 157 -2.11 -9.31 -26.25
C ASN A 157 -2.74 -10.04 -27.45
N VAL A 158 -3.96 -9.70 -27.86
CA VAL A 158 -4.61 -10.28 -29.06
C VAL A 158 -3.86 -9.90 -30.35
N LYS A 159 -3.24 -8.71 -30.42
CA LYS A 159 -2.36 -8.31 -31.53
C LYS A 159 -1.04 -9.10 -31.51
N LEU A 160 -0.44 -9.33 -30.34
CA LEU A 160 0.78 -10.11 -30.16
C LEU A 160 0.56 -11.59 -30.55
N ASP A 161 -0.51 -12.22 -30.10
CA ASP A 161 -0.90 -13.59 -30.47
C ASP A 161 -1.03 -13.76 -32.00
N LYS A 162 -1.62 -12.78 -32.70
CA LYS A 162 -1.73 -12.79 -34.15
C LYS A 162 -0.36 -12.71 -34.83
N LEU A 163 0.51 -11.81 -34.38
CA LEU A 163 1.87 -11.69 -34.91
C LEU A 163 2.72 -12.96 -34.64
N GLN A 164 2.55 -13.59 -33.48
CA GLN A 164 3.24 -14.84 -33.16
C GLN A 164 2.82 -16.01 -34.07
N ARG A 165 1.52 -16.12 -34.40
CA ARG A 165 1.04 -17.11 -35.38
C ARG A 165 1.63 -16.88 -36.77
N ILE A 166 1.59 -15.63 -37.26
CA ILE A 166 2.15 -15.25 -38.56
C ILE A 166 3.66 -15.57 -38.62
N ASN A 167 4.41 -15.34 -37.54
CA ASN A 167 5.83 -15.66 -37.46
C ASN A 167 6.08 -17.18 -37.56
N GLU A 168 5.39 -18.01 -36.78
CA GLU A 168 5.54 -19.48 -36.89
C GLU A 168 5.07 -20.01 -38.27
N GLU A 169 4.04 -19.43 -38.89
CA GLU A 169 3.67 -19.75 -40.28
C GLU A 169 4.78 -19.40 -41.27
N GLN A 170 5.37 -18.20 -41.19
CA GLN A 170 6.48 -17.77 -42.05
C GLN A 170 7.71 -18.68 -41.86
N LYS A 171 8.04 -19.03 -40.62
CA LYS A 171 9.12 -19.95 -40.23
C LYS A 171 8.92 -21.37 -40.76
N ILE A 172 7.68 -21.86 -40.85
CA ILE A 172 7.35 -23.13 -41.52
C ILE A 172 7.54 -22.99 -43.04
N ARG A 173 7.07 -21.90 -43.67
CA ARG A 173 7.28 -21.65 -45.11
C ARG A 173 8.77 -21.59 -45.47
N ILE A 174 9.57 -20.89 -44.66
CA ILE A 174 11.03 -20.77 -44.84
C ILE A 174 11.69 -22.15 -44.83
N ARG A 175 11.44 -22.98 -43.81
CA ARG A 175 11.95 -24.37 -43.75
C ARG A 175 11.55 -25.21 -44.97
N ASN A 176 10.30 -25.09 -45.41
CA ASN A 176 9.83 -25.82 -46.58
C ASN A 176 10.57 -25.37 -47.86
N THR A 177 10.87 -24.08 -48.01
CA THR A 177 11.71 -23.57 -49.11
C THR A 177 13.20 -23.91 -48.97
N GLU A 178 13.74 -23.98 -47.74
CA GLU A 178 15.11 -24.42 -47.47
C GLU A 178 15.29 -25.90 -47.85
N HIS A 179 14.36 -26.78 -47.47
CA HIS A 179 14.37 -28.19 -47.88
C HIS A 179 14.17 -28.37 -49.40
N ALA A 180 13.30 -27.58 -50.04
CA ALA A 180 13.14 -27.63 -51.49
C ALA A 180 14.41 -27.18 -52.23
N LEU A 181 15.11 -26.16 -51.72
CA LEU A 181 16.40 -25.71 -52.24
C LEU A 181 17.49 -26.76 -52.05
N GLN A 182 17.61 -27.35 -50.86
CA GLN A 182 18.59 -28.40 -50.59
C GLN A 182 18.40 -29.60 -51.52
N ASN A 183 17.15 -30.06 -51.72
CA ASN A 183 16.85 -31.16 -52.64
C ASN A 183 17.29 -30.83 -54.08
N ALA A 184 17.04 -29.60 -54.55
CA ALA A 184 17.46 -29.16 -55.88
C ALA A 184 19.00 -29.03 -56.02
N GLU A 185 19.70 -28.65 -54.95
CA GLU A 185 21.18 -28.66 -54.92
C GLU A 185 21.75 -30.08 -54.93
N GLU A 186 21.17 -31.01 -54.17
CA GLU A 186 21.55 -32.44 -54.17
C GLU A 186 21.28 -33.10 -55.54
N GLU A 187 20.17 -32.78 -56.19
CA GLU A 187 19.87 -33.23 -57.55
C GLU A 187 20.84 -32.65 -58.57
N ARG A 188 21.15 -31.35 -58.50
CA ARG A 188 22.18 -30.72 -59.35
C ARG A 188 23.53 -31.40 -59.18
N ILE A 189 23.96 -31.68 -57.95
CA ILE A 189 25.23 -32.37 -57.67
C ILE A 189 25.20 -33.80 -58.23
N ARG A 190 24.11 -34.55 -58.08
CA ARG A 190 23.95 -35.87 -58.72
C ARG A 190 24.06 -35.80 -60.24
N VAL A 191 23.40 -34.84 -60.88
CA VAL A 191 23.46 -34.65 -62.34
C VAL A 191 24.89 -34.31 -62.79
N GLN A 192 25.60 -33.44 -62.07
CA GLN A 192 27.00 -33.11 -62.35
C GLN A 192 27.95 -34.32 -62.18
N LEU A 193 27.79 -35.11 -61.11
CA LEU A 193 28.58 -36.32 -60.89
C LEU A 193 28.30 -37.41 -61.92
N ASN A 194 27.04 -37.58 -62.33
CA ASN A 194 26.68 -38.53 -63.40
C ASN A 194 27.25 -38.07 -64.76
N ALA A 195 27.17 -36.78 -65.09
CA ALA A 195 27.78 -36.25 -66.30
C ALA A 195 29.31 -36.41 -66.32
N ALA A 196 29.98 -36.19 -65.18
CA ALA A 196 31.41 -36.43 -65.03
C ALA A 196 31.77 -37.93 -65.19
N ARG A 197 30.98 -38.84 -64.61
CA ARG A 197 31.16 -40.28 -64.81
C ARG A 197 31.00 -40.69 -66.27
N TYR A 198 29.92 -40.28 -66.94
CA TYR A 198 29.72 -40.60 -68.35
C TYR A 198 30.83 -40.00 -69.24
N TYR A 199 31.40 -38.86 -68.86
CA TYR A 199 32.58 -38.30 -69.54
C TYR A 199 33.84 -39.15 -69.34
N GLU A 200 34.12 -39.65 -68.12
CA GLU A 200 35.23 -40.60 -67.88
C GLU A 200 35.03 -41.94 -68.58
N GLU A 201 33.82 -42.51 -68.52
CA GLU A 201 33.46 -43.76 -69.20
C GLU A 201 33.61 -43.62 -70.72
N LEU A 202 33.10 -42.52 -71.29
CA LEU A 202 33.28 -42.21 -72.70
C LEU A 202 34.75 -42.04 -73.05
N ALA A 203 35.54 -41.28 -72.28
CA ALA A 203 36.96 -41.06 -72.54
C ALA A 203 37.75 -42.39 -72.61
N ARG A 204 37.52 -43.31 -71.67
CA ARG A 204 38.18 -44.64 -71.64
C ARG A 204 37.82 -45.51 -72.85
N VAL A 205 36.60 -45.40 -73.37
CA VAL A 205 36.19 -46.08 -74.62
C VAL A 205 36.77 -45.37 -75.85
N HIS A 206 36.82 -44.04 -75.83
CA HIS A 206 37.22 -43.20 -76.95
C HIS A 206 38.74 -43.23 -77.25
N GLU A 207 39.57 -43.63 -76.27
CA GLU A 207 41.01 -43.88 -76.46
C GLU A 207 41.32 -45.13 -77.30
N SER A 208 40.36 -46.04 -77.53
CA SER A 208 40.63 -47.30 -78.25
C SER A 208 39.53 -47.75 -79.24
N TRP A 209 38.30 -47.25 -79.17
CA TRP A 209 37.22 -47.74 -80.03
C TRP A 209 36.21 -46.68 -80.49
N LEU A 210 36.62 -45.81 -81.42
CA LEU A 210 35.70 -45.26 -82.42
C LEU A 210 36.05 -45.82 -83.81
N PRO A 211 35.15 -46.56 -84.47
CA PRO A 211 35.30 -46.91 -85.88
C PRO A 211 35.48 -45.66 -86.73
N PHE A 212 36.32 -45.71 -87.77
CA PHE A 212 36.62 -44.55 -88.64
C PHE A 212 35.35 -43.87 -89.19
N TRP A 213 34.32 -44.65 -89.55
CA TRP A 213 33.03 -44.12 -90.01
C TRP A 213 32.31 -43.31 -88.91
N LEU A 214 32.37 -43.75 -87.66
CA LEU A 214 31.74 -43.06 -86.53
C LEU A 214 32.52 -41.79 -86.14
N ALA A 215 33.85 -41.80 -86.23
CA ALA A 215 34.67 -40.60 -86.04
C ALA A 215 34.32 -39.50 -87.06
N VAL A 216 34.13 -39.86 -88.33
CA VAL A 216 33.66 -38.93 -89.37
C VAL A 216 32.27 -38.37 -89.04
N HIS A 217 31.33 -39.19 -88.57
CA HIS A 217 30.02 -38.71 -88.14
C HIS A 217 30.07 -37.83 -86.88
N VAL A 218 30.92 -38.13 -85.89
CA VAL A 218 31.09 -37.29 -84.70
C VAL A 218 31.65 -35.92 -85.07
N VAL A 219 32.65 -35.85 -85.95
CA VAL A 219 33.17 -34.57 -86.49
C VAL A 219 32.09 -33.81 -87.27
N HIS A 220 31.24 -34.51 -88.05
CA HIS A 220 30.12 -33.89 -88.75
C HIS A 220 29.03 -33.37 -87.81
N TYR A 221 28.60 -34.15 -86.82
CA TYR A 221 27.63 -33.69 -85.81
C TYR A 221 28.20 -32.56 -84.94
N GLN A 222 29.50 -32.59 -84.63
CA GLN A 222 30.17 -31.50 -83.92
C GLN A 222 30.18 -30.21 -84.76
N SER A 223 30.43 -30.27 -86.08
CA SER A 223 30.37 -29.08 -86.93
C SER A 223 28.93 -28.56 -87.12
N VAL A 224 27.95 -29.45 -87.23
CA VAL A 224 26.51 -29.10 -87.22
C VAL A 224 26.11 -28.45 -85.90
N PHE A 225 26.53 -28.99 -84.75
CA PHE A 225 26.19 -28.43 -83.44
C PHE A 225 26.90 -27.09 -83.19
N VAL A 226 28.18 -26.96 -83.56
CA VAL A 226 28.94 -25.69 -83.45
C VAL A 226 28.38 -24.62 -84.39
N THR A 227 27.91 -24.97 -85.58
CA THR A 227 27.23 -24.00 -86.46
C THR A 227 25.86 -23.61 -85.92
N HIS A 228 25.02 -24.55 -85.48
CA HIS A 228 23.74 -24.22 -84.83
C HIS A 228 23.91 -23.38 -83.56
N TRP A 229 24.94 -23.67 -82.75
CA TRP A 229 25.28 -22.88 -81.57
C TRP A 229 25.68 -21.45 -81.92
N ASN A 230 26.53 -21.25 -82.94
CA ASN A 230 26.94 -19.91 -83.36
C ASN A 230 25.80 -19.14 -84.05
N VAL A 231 24.86 -19.80 -84.73
CA VAL A 231 23.71 -19.16 -85.40
C VAL A 231 22.58 -18.81 -84.43
N TYR A 232 22.27 -19.67 -83.45
CA TYR A 232 21.10 -19.49 -82.57
C TYR A 232 21.43 -19.35 -81.08
N GLY A 233 22.32 -20.21 -80.55
CA GLY A 233 22.61 -20.25 -79.11
C GLY A 233 23.40 -19.04 -78.60
N ARG A 234 24.45 -18.65 -79.33
CA ARG A 234 25.32 -17.53 -78.98
C ARG A 234 24.59 -16.18 -79.03
N PRO A 235 23.84 -15.80 -80.10
CA PRO A 235 23.08 -14.55 -80.10
C PRO A 235 22.02 -14.49 -79.00
N ALA A 236 21.36 -15.61 -78.67
CA ALA A 236 20.39 -15.65 -77.59
C ALA A 236 21.01 -15.36 -76.21
N LEU A 237 22.22 -15.89 -75.95
CA LEU A 237 22.98 -15.59 -74.74
C LEU A 237 23.50 -14.15 -74.71
N ASP A 238 24.01 -13.63 -75.83
CA ASP A 238 24.50 -12.24 -75.92
C ASP A 238 23.36 -11.24 -75.68
N ILE A 239 22.17 -11.49 -76.24
CA ILE A 239 20.94 -10.71 -75.98
C ILE A 239 20.53 -10.79 -74.50
N ALA A 240 20.58 -11.98 -73.88
CA ALA A 240 20.25 -12.14 -72.47
C ALA A 240 21.24 -11.39 -71.55
N ALA A 241 22.54 -11.45 -71.86
CA ALA A 241 23.58 -10.73 -71.13
C ALA A 241 23.43 -9.20 -71.28
N GLN A 242 23.18 -8.71 -72.49
CA GLN A 242 22.89 -7.29 -72.74
C GLN A 242 21.68 -6.82 -71.93
N LYS A 243 20.58 -7.58 -71.94
CA LYS A 243 19.35 -7.24 -71.20
C LYS A 243 19.53 -7.26 -69.67
N ALA A 244 20.42 -8.10 -69.16
CA ALA A 244 20.83 -8.09 -67.75
C ALA A 244 21.64 -6.83 -67.39
N LEU A 245 22.53 -6.38 -68.29
CA LEU A 245 23.30 -5.14 -68.11
C LEU A 245 22.43 -3.89 -68.22
N GLU A 246 21.48 -3.86 -69.17
CA GLU A 246 20.50 -2.78 -69.33
C GLU A 246 19.59 -2.64 -68.11
N THR A 247 19.06 -3.74 -67.57
CA THR A 247 18.24 -3.72 -66.35
C THR A 247 19.06 -3.32 -65.12
N GLN A 248 20.32 -3.76 -65.00
CA GLN A 248 21.24 -3.27 -63.95
C GLN A 248 21.48 -1.74 -64.08
N ALA A 249 21.64 -1.22 -65.30
CA ALA A 249 21.81 0.20 -65.56
C ALA A 249 20.53 1.01 -65.26
N GLN A 250 19.34 0.47 -65.55
CA GLN A 250 18.05 1.06 -65.18
C GLN A 250 17.89 1.14 -63.66
N VAL A 251 18.15 0.05 -62.92
CA VAL A 251 18.10 0.04 -61.45
C VAL A 251 19.08 1.05 -60.85
N ARG A 252 20.30 1.16 -61.40
CA ARG A 252 21.28 2.18 -60.99
C ARG A 252 20.80 3.61 -61.26
N LYS A 253 20.16 3.87 -62.41
CA LYS A 253 19.57 5.19 -62.73
C LYS A 253 18.39 5.53 -61.80
N TRP A 254 17.54 4.56 -61.48
CA TRP A 254 16.41 4.72 -60.57
C TRP A 254 16.86 4.98 -59.12
N ALA A 255 17.87 4.25 -58.63
CA ALA A 255 18.32 4.34 -57.24
C ALA A 255 19.08 5.64 -56.91
N ARG A 256 19.84 6.21 -57.86
CA ARG A 256 20.63 7.44 -57.67
C ARG A 256 19.87 8.58 -56.98
N PRO A 257 18.75 9.12 -57.52
CA PRO A 257 18.07 10.26 -56.93
C PRO A 257 17.61 10.01 -55.48
N TYR A 258 17.25 8.78 -55.10
CA TYR A 258 16.88 8.46 -53.73
C TYR A 258 18.09 8.39 -52.78
N ILE A 259 19.25 7.92 -53.25
CA ILE A 259 20.50 7.93 -52.50
C ILE A 259 21.02 9.37 -52.33
N ASP A 260 20.94 10.17 -53.39
CA ASP A 260 21.35 11.57 -53.42
C ASP A 260 20.46 12.43 -52.50
N ASP A 261 19.13 12.25 -52.51
CA ASP A 261 18.22 12.92 -51.55
C ASP A 261 18.44 12.46 -50.11
N LEU A 262 18.73 11.17 -49.88
CA LEU A 262 19.02 10.64 -48.55
C LEU A 262 20.29 11.28 -47.96
N HIS A 263 21.35 11.39 -48.76
CA HIS A 263 22.60 12.05 -48.35
C HIS A 263 22.49 13.57 -48.22
N SER A 264 21.78 14.25 -49.13
CA SER A 264 21.75 15.72 -49.19
C SER A 264 20.66 16.37 -48.33
N LYS A 265 19.50 15.74 -48.17
CA LYS A 265 18.35 16.30 -47.42
C LYS A 265 18.11 15.59 -46.10
N TRP A 266 18.02 14.26 -46.10
CA TRP A 266 17.58 13.51 -44.92
C TRP A 266 18.65 13.40 -43.83
N ILE A 267 19.87 12.98 -44.15
CA ILE A 267 20.96 12.88 -43.17
C ILE A 267 21.24 14.22 -42.45
N PRO A 268 21.36 15.37 -43.15
CA PRO A 268 21.56 16.66 -42.48
C PRO A 268 20.35 17.10 -41.64
N ASN A 269 19.13 16.99 -42.16
CA ASN A 269 17.91 17.38 -41.43
C ASN A 269 17.71 16.56 -40.14
N ILE A 270 17.94 15.25 -40.20
CA ILE A 270 17.88 14.38 -39.01
C ILE A 270 18.96 14.78 -37.99
N LYS A 271 20.18 15.07 -38.44
CA LYS A 271 21.29 15.53 -37.58
C LYS A 271 20.95 16.86 -36.90
N ASP A 272 20.45 17.84 -37.65
CA ASP A 272 20.08 19.16 -37.13
C ASP A 272 18.90 19.10 -36.16
N GLN A 273 17.88 18.29 -36.45
CA GLN A 273 16.77 18.05 -35.53
C GLN A 273 17.24 17.37 -34.24
N TRP A 274 18.15 16.40 -34.34
CA TRP A 274 18.73 15.73 -33.17
C TRP A 274 19.56 16.69 -32.31
N VAL A 275 20.42 17.52 -32.93
CA VAL A 275 21.18 18.56 -32.21
C VAL A 275 20.23 19.54 -31.52
N ARG A 276 19.24 20.10 -32.22
CA ARG A 276 18.25 21.02 -31.63
C ARG A 276 17.47 20.38 -30.48
N PHE A 277 17.10 19.10 -30.60
CA PHE A 277 16.43 18.36 -29.54
C PHE A 277 17.31 18.20 -28.30
N VAL A 278 18.57 17.81 -28.47
CA VAL A 278 19.54 17.68 -27.36
C VAL A 278 19.77 19.04 -26.70
N THR A 279 20.09 20.09 -27.45
CA THR A 279 20.37 21.43 -26.89
C THR A 279 19.17 22.04 -26.17
N ASN A 280 17.94 21.75 -26.59
CA ASN A 280 16.72 22.23 -25.92
C ASN A 280 16.33 21.40 -24.69
N THR A 281 16.67 20.10 -24.66
CA THR A 281 16.34 19.21 -23.53
C THR A 281 17.41 19.20 -22.44
N GLU A 282 18.67 19.46 -22.78
CA GLU A 282 19.78 19.54 -21.82
C GLU A 282 19.53 20.48 -20.62
N PRO A 283 19.11 21.76 -20.78
CA PRO A 283 18.84 22.63 -19.63
C PRO A 283 17.68 22.10 -18.76
N ILE A 284 16.66 21.47 -19.35
CA ILE A 284 15.54 20.87 -18.61
C ILE A 284 16.04 19.69 -17.77
N VAL A 285 16.90 18.84 -18.34
CA VAL A 285 17.51 17.71 -17.64
C VAL A 285 18.45 18.20 -16.53
N GLN A 286 19.27 19.23 -16.77
CA GLN A 286 20.14 19.79 -15.73
C GLN A 286 19.34 20.41 -14.57
N ILE A 287 18.26 21.15 -14.84
CA ILE A 287 17.37 21.72 -13.80
C ILE A 287 16.68 20.62 -12.98
N LEU A 288 16.29 19.50 -13.61
CA LEU A 288 15.75 18.35 -12.88
C LEU A 288 16.82 17.69 -12.01
N ILE A 289 18.06 17.53 -12.51
CA ILE A 289 19.17 16.94 -11.76
C ILE A 289 19.53 17.82 -10.55
N THR A 290 19.70 19.14 -10.71
CA THR A 290 20.03 20.03 -9.58
C THR A 290 18.94 20.00 -8.52
N LYS A 291 17.67 20.12 -8.92
CA LYS A 291 16.52 20.10 -7.99
C LYS A 291 16.36 18.75 -7.27
N ILE A 292 16.69 17.63 -7.92
CA ILE A 292 16.74 16.30 -7.27
C ILE A 292 17.90 16.23 -6.26
N VAL A 293 19.08 16.77 -6.60
CA VAL A 293 20.24 16.79 -5.69
C VAL A 293 20.02 17.72 -4.49
N GLU A 294 19.41 18.88 -4.70
CA GLU A 294 19.02 19.83 -3.64
C GLU A 294 17.99 19.20 -2.69
N THR A 295 16.87 18.69 -3.22
CA THR A 295 15.83 18.07 -2.39
C THR A 295 16.34 16.83 -1.66
N TYR A 296 17.22 16.03 -2.27
CA TYR A 296 17.91 14.93 -1.58
C TYR A 296 18.85 15.42 -0.48
N ASN A 297 19.57 16.52 -0.67
CA ASN A 297 20.46 17.08 0.34
C ASN A 297 19.69 17.69 1.53
N GLU A 298 18.58 18.40 1.30
CA GLU A 298 17.72 18.88 2.39
C GLU A 298 17.03 17.73 3.12
N LEU A 299 16.48 16.75 2.39
CA LEU A 299 15.95 15.50 2.97
C LEU A 299 17.00 14.81 3.85
N LYS A 300 18.26 14.75 3.39
CA LYS A 300 19.40 14.20 4.13
C LYS A 300 19.79 15.04 5.35
N LYS A 301 19.71 16.37 5.30
CA LYS A 301 19.88 17.24 6.49
C LYS A 301 18.80 16.96 7.52
N ILE A 302 17.53 16.94 7.12
CA ILE A 302 16.35 16.71 7.98
C ILE A 302 16.42 15.32 8.63
N LEU A 303 16.74 14.28 7.87
CA LEU A 303 16.85 12.91 8.39
C LEU A 303 18.08 12.66 9.24
N ARG A 304 19.17 13.44 9.12
CA ARG A 304 20.41 13.24 9.89
C ARG A 304 20.19 13.19 11.41
N PRO A 305 19.54 14.19 12.08
CA PRO A 305 19.28 14.13 13.51
C PRO A 305 18.36 12.96 13.91
N HIS A 306 17.36 12.63 13.09
CA HIS A 306 16.47 11.48 13.36
C HIS A 306 17.21 10.15 13.26
N ILE A 307 18.08 9.96 12.26
CA ILE A 307 18.92 8.77 12.11
C ILE A 307 19.88 8.65 13.30
N THR A 308 20.54 9.74 13.73
CA THR A 308 21.41 9.70 14.91
C THR A 308 20.64 9.42 16.20
N ASN A 309 19.42 9.97 16.37
CA ASN A 309 18.59 9.70 17.54
C ASN A 309 18.14 8.23 17.58
N ILE A 310 17.69 7.69 16.44
CA ILE A 310 17.36 6.25 16.30
C ILE A 310 18.60 5.40 16.60
N GLN A 311 19.80 5.78 16.14
CA GLN A 311 21.04 5.08 16.47
C GLN A 311 21.33 5.13 17.98
N THR A 312 21.26 6.29 18.64
CA THR A 312 21.50 6.40 20.10
C THR A 312 20.47 5.65 20.94
N ILE A 313 19.21 5.57 20.47
CA ILE A 313 18.16 4.77 21.13
C ILE A 313 18.41 3.27 20.92
N LEU A 314 18.81 2.86 19.71
CA LEU A 314 18.89 1.45 19.31
C LEU A 314 20.23 0.79 19.70
N ASP A 315 21.32 1.54 19.78
CA ASP A 315 22.65 1.05 20.20
C ASP A 315 22.66 0.30 21.55
N PRO A 316 22.02 0.76 22.65
CA PRO A 316 21.95 -0.03 23.87
C PRO A 316 21.19 -1.35 23.66
N TYR A 317 20.06 -1.36 22.95
CA TYR A 317 19.34 -2.60 22.63
C TYR A 317 20.14 -3.54 21.71
N ILE A 318 20.91 -3.00 20.76
CA ILE A 318 21.85 -3.78 19.93
C ILE A 318 22.98 -4.35 20.79
N LYS A 319 23.51 -3.59 21.74
CA LYS A 319 24.57 -4.03 22.67
C LYS A 319 24.08 -5.12 23.61
N GLU A 320 22.85 -4.99 24.13
CA GLU A 320 22.15 -5.97 24.96
C GLU A 320 21.83 -7.25 24.17
N THR A 321 21.13 -7.14 23.03
CA THR A 321 20.83 -8.31 22.18
C THR A 321 22.10 -8.98 21.65
N LYS A 322 23.19 -8.24 21.39
CA LYS A 322 24.51 -8.80 21.06
C LYS A 322 25.15 -9.52 22.25
N LYS A 323 24.95 -9.07 23.49
CA LYS A 323 25.37 -9.78 24.71
C LYS A 323 24.62 -11.12 24.86
N PHE A 324 23.31 -11.14 24.62
CA PHE A 324 22.50 -12.36 24.66
C PHE A 324 22.71 -13.31 23.48
N THR A 325 22.83 -12.81 22.25
CA THR A 325 22.96 -13.66 21.04
C THR A 325 24.37 -14.19 20.81
N LYS A 326 25.42 -13.45 21.20
CA LYS A 326 26.83 -13.88 21.02
C LYS A 326 27.15 -15.28 21.60
N PRO A 327 26.70 -15.71 22.80
CA PRO A 327 26.91 -17.08 23.25
C PRO A 327 26.21 -18.11 22.34
N TYR A 328 24.95 -17.88 21.93
CA TYR A 328 24.24 -18.80 21.02
C TYR A 328 24.87 -18.85 19.62
N ILE A 329 25.30 -17.71 19.07
CA ILE A 329 26.01 -17.63 17.79
C ILE A 329 27.38 -18.33 17.89
N ASN A 330 28.10 -18.16 19.00
CA ASN A 330 29.34 -18.88 19.27
C ASN A 330 29.08 -20.40 19.37
N GLN A 331 28.04 -20.84 20.07
CA GLN A 331 27.66 -22.24 20.22
C GLN A 331 27.26 -22.87 18.87
N LEU A 332 26.42 -22.18 18.08
CA LEU A 332 26.10 -22.55 16.70
C LEU A 332 27.36 -22.61 15.82
N SER A 333 28.28 -21.65 15.93
CA SER A 333 29.55 -21.69 15.18
C SER A 333 30.45 -22.85 15.61
N LYS A 334 30.40 -23.26 16.89
CA LYS A 334 31.18 -24.37 17.45
C LYS A 334 30.61 -25.73 17.03
N THR A 335 29.28 -25.88 16.99
CA THR A 335 28.61 -27.10 16.53
C THR A 335 28.63 -27.22 15.01
N LEU A 336 28.33 -26.15 14.26
CA LEU A 336 28.38 -26.18 12.79
C LEU A 336 29.80 -26.17 12.22
N ARG A 337 30.85 -25.74 12.96
CA ARG A 337 32.25 -25.75 12.46
C ARG A 337 32.67 -27.08 11.82
N PRO A 338 32.57 -28.24 12.50
CA PRO A 338 32.90 -29.54 11.91
C PRO A 338 32.02 -29.89 10.71
N HIS A 339 30.70 -29.63 10.78
CA HIS A 339 29.80 -29.93 9.66
C HIS A 339 30.09 -29.08 8.42
N ILE A 340 30.38 -27.78 8.59
CA ILE A 340 30.76 -26.86 7.51
C ILE A 340 32.15 -27.22 6.96
N SER A 341 33.12 -27.62 7.80
CA SER A 341 34.42 -28.09 7.29
C SER A 341 34.30 -29.40 6.53
N ASN A 342 33.48 -30.34 7.00
CA ASN A 342 33.26 -31.63 6.35
C ASN A 342 32.50 -31.45 5.03
N ALA A 343 31.47 -30.60 5.00
CA ALA A 343 30.81 -30.20 3.75
C ALA A 343 31.78 -29.52 2.78
N ARG A 344 32.66 -28.63 3.26
CA ARG A 344 33.68 -27.97 2.43
C ARG A 344 34.71 -28.96 1.86
N ILE A 345 35.07 -30.01 2.62
CA ILE A 345 35.93 -31.11 2.16
C ILE A 345 35.19 -31.96 1.11
N PHE A 346 33.94 -32.36 1.38
CA PHE A 346 33.09 -33.13 0.48
C PHE A 346 32.83 -32.43 -0.86
N PHE A 347 32.56 -31.12 -0.84
CA PHE A 347 32.36 -30.30 -2.04
C PHE A 347 33.67 -29.86 -2.72
N LYS A 348 34.85 -30.07 -2.11
CA LYS A 348 36.18 -29.75 -2.70
C LYS A 348 36.44 -30.42 -4.06
N PRO A 349 36.14 -31.73 -4.29
CA PRO A 349 36.22 -32.33 -5.63
C PRO A 349 35.20 -31.76 -6.62
N TYR A 350 33.95 -31.51 -6.20
CA TYR A 350 32.89 -30.99 -7.08
C TYR A 350 33.16 -29.54 -7.52
N THR A 351 33.55 -28.66 -6.60
CA THR A 351 33.97 -27.28 -6.92
C THR A 351 35.20 -27.26 -7.83
N LYS A 352 36.19 -28.16 -7.64
CA LYS A 352 37.30 -28.34 -8.59
C LYS A 352 36.84 -28.79 -9.99
N LYS A 353 35.84 -29.70 -10.09
CA LYS A 353 35.25 -30.12 -11.37
C LYS A 353 34.52 -28.95 -12.06
N ILE A 354 33.68 -28.22 -11.33
CA ILE A 354 32.93 -27.05 -11.83
C ILE A 354 33.90 -25.96 -12.33
N LEU A 355 34.91 -25.59 -11.53
CA LEU A 355 35.91 -24.59 -11.90
C LEU A 355 36.71 -25.02 -13.14
N ARG A 356 37.04 -26.32 -13.28
CA ARG A 356 37.69 -26.87 -14.49
C ARG A 356 36.77 -26.80 -15.71
N GLY A 357 35.46 -27.05 -15.54
CA GLY A 357 34.44 -26.87 -16.58
C GLY A 357 34.33 -25.41 -17.03
N TYR A 358 34.12 -24.49 -16.09
CA TYR A 358 34.07 -23.04 -16.35
C TYR A 358 35.34 -22.54 -17.07
N ARG A 359 36.53 -22.97 -16.65
CA ARG A 359 37.81 -22.57 -17.28
C ARG A 359 38.01 -23.15 -18.69
N ARG A 360 37.31 -24.25 -19.04
CA ARG A 360 37.22 -24.76 -20.43
C ARG A 360 36.20 -23.95 -21.24
N PHE A 361 35.00 -23.75 -20.70
CA PHE A 361 33.94 -22.96 -21.33
C PHE A 361 34.39 -21.53 -21.65
N SER A 362 35.03 -20.84 -20.70
CA SER A 362 35.60 -19.51 -20.87
C SER A 362 36.64 -19.44 -22.01
N LYS A 363 37.50 -20.45 -22.18
CA LYS A 363 38.45 -20.53 -23.31
C LYS A 363 37.74 -20.72 -24.66
N ILE A 364 36.72 -21.57 -24.71
CA ILE A 364 35.91 -21.79 -25.93
C ILE A 364 35.15 -20.51 -26.28
N SER A 365 34.52 -19.89 -25.29
CA SER A 365 33.80 -18.61 -25.41
C SER A 365 34.72 -17.50 -25.95
N LEU A 366 35.92 -17.32 -25.36
CA LEU A 366 36.88 -16.32 -25.84
C LEU A 366 37.33 -16.58 -27.30
N LYS A 367 37.53 -17.85 -27.69
CA LYS A 367 37.87 -18.22 -29.08
C LYS A 367 36.72 -17.89 -30.05
N TYR A 368 35.49 -18.29 -29.72
CA TYR A 368 34.34 -18.09 -30.59
C TYR A 368 33.91 -16.62 -30.68
N HIS A 369 34.01 -15.85 -29.57
CA HIS A 369 33.80 -14.40 -29.58
C HIS A 369 34.80 -13.70 -30.50
N ARG A 370 36.08 -14.10 -30.46
CA ARG A 370 37.10 -13.60 -31.39
C ARG A 370 36.76 -13.94 -32.85
N GLN A 371 36.33 -15.17 -33.14
CA GLN A 371 35.89 -15.56 -34.49
C GLN A 371 34.69 -14.74 -34.98
N ILE A 372 33.67 -14.53 -34.15
CA ILE A 372 32.52 -13.66 -34.48
C ILE A 372 32.99 -12.22 -34.73
N ARG A 373 33.78 -11.65 -33.81
CA ARG A 373 34.31 -10.29 -33.90
C ARG A 373 35.11 -10.07 -35.18
N ASP A 374 35.98 -11.00 -35.53
CA ASP A 374 36.83 -10.92 -36.71
C ASP A 374 35.98 -11.08 -38.00
N ASN A 375 34.92 -11.91 -37.99
CA ASN A 375 33.96 -12.03 -39.10
C ASN A 375 33.05 -10.80 -39.27
N ILE A 376 32.51 -10.24 -38.17
CA ILE A 376 31.73 -9.01 -38.20
C ILE A 376 32.61 -7.83 -38.65
N THR A 377 33.87 -7.77 -38.23
CA THR A 377 34.85 -6.78 -38.73
C THR A 377 34.99 -6.86 -40.24
N LYS A 378 35.01 -8.08 -40.82
CA LYS A 378 35.08 -8.30 -42.26
C LYS A 378 33.81 -7.82 -42.96
N MET A 379 32.63 -8.34 -42.57
CA MET A 379 31.35 -7.98 -43.19
C MET A 379 31.04 -6.47 -43.15
N LEU A 380 31.41 -5.80 -42.05
CA LEU A 380 31.20 -4.34 -41.91
C LEU A 380 32.16 -3.53 -42.79
N LYS A 381 33.36 -4.04 -43.11
CA LYS A 381 34.35 -3.36 -43.96
C LYS A 381 34.14 -3.63 -45.46
N GLU A 382 33.55 -4.76 -45.81
CA GLU A 382 33.22 -5.12 -47.20
C GLU A 382 32.08 -4.26 -47.78
N ASN A 383 31.17 -3.77 -46.94
CA ASN A 383 30.09 -2.88 -47.36
C ASN A 383 30.45 -1.42 -47.07
N GLU A 384 30.50 -0.60 -48.12
CA GLU A 384 30.91 0.81 -48.06
C GLU A 384 30.10 1.65 -47.04
N TYR A 385 28.79 1.40 -46.97
CA TYR A 385 27.87 2.06 -46.03
C TYR A 385 28.05 1.66 -44.56
N THR A 386 28.50 0.43 -44.27
CA THR A 386 28.69 -0.03 -42.87
C THR A 386 30.13 0.12 -42.38
N ARG A 387 31.05 0.47 -43.27
CA ARG A 387 32.45 0.78 -42.97
C ARG A 387 32.65 1.77 -41.80
N PRO A 388 31.86 2.85 -41.62
CA PRO A 388 31.95 3.71 -40.44
C PRO A 388 31.51 3.03 -39.12
N LEU A 389 30.69 1.97 -39.16
CA LEU A 389 30.33 1.19 -37.97
C LEU A 389 31.36 0.11 -37.61
N ALA A 390 32.41 -0.08 -38.42
CA ALA A 390 33.50 -1.04 -38.15
C ALA A 390 34.49 -0.56 -37.06
N SER A 391 34.03 0.19 -36.05
CA SER A 391 34.83 0.63 -34.91
C SER A 391 35.03 -0.51 -33.91
N ASN A 392 36.19 -0.56 -33.26
CA ASN A 392 36.57 -1.67 -32.38
C ASN A 392 35.54 -1.95 -31.26
N GLU A 393 34.93 -0.89 -30.74
CA GLU A 393 33.91 -0.96 -29.67
C GLU A 393 32.60 -1.54 -30.18
N VAL A 394 32.03 -1.00 -31.26
CA VAL A 394 30.76 -1.47 -31.84
C VAL A 394 30.86 -2.94 -32.25
N VAL A 395 31.98 -3.34 -32.85
CA VAL A 395 32.20 -4.74 -33.23
C VAL A 395 32.37 -5.65 -32.02
N TRP A 396 33.00 -5.17 -30.93
CA TRP A 396 33.09 -5.91 -29.68
C TRP A 396 31.73 -6.08 -28.99
N PHE A 397 30.89 -5.04 -28.97
CA PHE A 397 29.52 -5.14 -28.46
C PHE A 397 28.66 -6.08 -29.30
N MET A 398 28.71 -5.99 -30.64
CA MET A 398 27.99 -6.91 -31.54
C MET A 398 28.42 -8.37 -31.34
N ALA A 399 29.73 -8.63 -31.28
CA ALA A 399 30.26 -9.97 -31.01
C ALA A 399 29.99 -10.48 -29.58
N SER A 400 29.60 -9.59 -28.65
CA SER A 400 29.12 -9.95 -27.31
C SER A 400 27.61 -10.21 -27.31
N ALA A 401 26.82 -9.45 -28.07
CA ALA A 401 25.38 -9.65 -28.21
C ALA A 401 25.06 -11.00 -28.88
N PHE A 402 25.73 -11.33 -29.99
CA PHE A 402 25.63 -12.65 -30.65
C PHE A 402 26.02 -13.82 -29.73
N MET A 403 26.87 -13.57 -28.72
CA MET A 403 27.28 -14.56 -27.73
C MET A 403 26.25 -14.78 -26.61
N VAL A 404 25.63 -13.70 -26.14
CA VAL A 404 24.66 -13.74 -25.03
C VAL A 404 23.29 -14.22 -25.51
N PHE A 405 22.90 -13.91 -26.75
CA PHE A 405 21.58 -14.23 -27.31
C PHE A 405 21.18 -15.72 -27.20
N PRO A 406 22.00 -16.71 -27.62
CA PRO A 406 21.66 -18.13 -27.45
C PRO A 406 21.51 -18.55 -25.99
N VAL A 407 22.34 -17.99 -25.09
CA VAL A 407 22.28 -18.28 -23.65
C VAL A 407 20.99 -17.74 -23.03
N MET A 408 20.55 -16.54 -23.44
CA MET A 408 19.29 -15.95 -23.01
C MET A 408 18.08 -16.75 -23.50
N VAL A 409 18.09 -17.23 -24.74
CA VAL A 409 17.02 -18.10 -25.28
C VAL A 409 16.95 -19.44 -24.55
N LEU A 410 18.10 -20.05 -24.21
CA LEU A 410 18.13 -21.26 -23.40
C LEU A 410 17.65 -21.02 -21.97
N LEU A 411 18.02 -19.89 -21.34
CA LEU A 411 17.59 -19.54 -19.98
C LEU A 411 16.10 -19.24 -19.89
N THR A 412 15.49 -18.57 -20.88
CA THR A 412 14.04 -18.34 -20.90
C THR A 412 13.29 -19.65 -21.13
N TRP A 413 13.77 -20.54 -22.01
CA TRP A 413 13.17 -21.87 -22.23
C TRP A 413 13.29 -22.79 -21.00
N LEU A 414 14.43 -22.80 -20.32
CA LEU A 414 14.57 -23.49 -19.03
C LEU A 414 13.64 -22.88 -17.97
N SER A 415 13.46 -21.56 -17.97
CA SER A 415 12.56 -20.88 -17.03
C SER A 415 11.10 -21.26 -17.26
N THR A 416 10.63 -21.44 -18.51
CA THR A 416 9.25 -21.90 -18.76
C THR A 416 9.03 -23.37 -18.38
N LEU A 417 10.06 -24.21 -18.42
CA LEU A 417 9.99 -25.61 -18.00
C LEU A 417 9.95 -25.78 -16.47
N PHE A 418 10.69 -24.97 -15.71
CA PHE A 418 10.72 -25.05 -14.24
C PHE A 418 9.74 -24.09 -13.52
N SER A 419 9.07 -23.19 -14.25
CA SER A 419 8.02 -22.34 -13.68
C SER A 419 6.74 -23.12 -13.42
N ASN A 420 6.56 -23.56 -12.18
CA ASN A 420 5.28 -24.10 -11.70
C ASN A 420 4.13 -23.12 -12.02
N LYS A 421 3.10 -23.59 -12.73
CA LYS A 421 1.95 -22.76 -13.14
C LYS A 421 1.34 -22.04 -11.93
N PRO A 422 1.09 -20.72 -12.00
CA PRO A 422 0.53 -19.98 -10.88
C PRO A 422 -0.84 -20.56 -10.50
N ARG A 423 -0.97 -20.94 -9.23
CA ARG A 423 -2.15 -21.61 -8.67
C ARG A 423 -3.33 -20.62 -8.72
N LYS A 424 -4.21 -20.74 -9.72
CA LYS A 424 -5.41 -19.90 -9.85
C LYS A 424 -6.20 -19.95 -8.53
N ARG A 425 -6.36 -18.80 -7.86
CA ARG A 425 -7.29 -18.68 -6.72
C ARG A 425 -8.70 -18.97 -7.24
N THR A 426 -9.33 -20.00 -6.68
CA THR A 426 -10.77 -20.26 -6.84
C THR A 426 -11.53 -19.11 -6.19
N ARG A 427 -11.99 -18.15 -7.00
CA ARG A 427 -12.82 -17.03 -6.54
C ARG A 427 -14.21 -17.58 -6.23
N THR A 428 -14.56 -17.64 -4.95
CA THR A 428 -15.85 -18.15 -4.45
C THR A 428 -16.99 -17.24 -4.92
N SER A 429 -17.70 -17.65 -5.97
CA SER A 429 -18.92 -17.00 -6.44
C SER A 429 -20.10 -17.39 -5.54
N HIS A 430 -20.59 -16.46 -4.73
CA HIS A 430 -21.82 -16.67 -3.96
C HIS A 430 -23.03 -16.86 -4.89
N THR A 431 -23.92 -17.78 -4.50
CA THR A 431 -25.09 -18.18 -5.27
C THR A 431 -26.18 -17.10 -5.26
N GLY A 432 -26.09 -16.13 -6.18
CA GLY A 432 -27.13 -15.14 -6.40
C GLY A 432 -28.20 -15.65 -7.36
N HIS A 433 -29.42 -15.92 -6.86
CA HIS A 433 -30.55 -16.29 -7.71
C HIS A 433 -30.99 -15.13 -8.61
N SER A 434 -31.07 -15.36 -9.92
CA SER A 434 -32.01 -14.67 -10.81
C SER A 434 -33.02 -15.68 -11.36
N ARG A 435 -34.29 -15.28 -11.45
CA ARG A 435 -35.44 -16.17 -11.67
C ARG A 435 -36.33 -15.57 -12.75
N ARG A 436 -36.89 -16.43 -13.64
CA ARG A 436 -37.58 -16.10 -14.91
C ARG A 436 -36.57 -15.79 -16.04
N ARG A 437 -36.86 -16.08 -17.32
CA ARG A 437 -38.16 -16.42 -17.93
C ARG A 437 -37.99 -17.49 -19.02
N ALA A 438 -38.86 -18.51 -19.03
CA ALA A 438 -38.93 -19.51 -20.11
C ALA A 438 -40.29 -19.40 -20.83
N LYS A 439 -40.25 -19.47 -22.17
CA LYS A 439 -41.33 -19.49 -23.21
C LYS A 439 -40.82 -18.66 -24.41
N ARG A 440 -40.96 -19.06 -25.69
CA ARG A 440 -41.64 -20.21 -26.32
C ARG A 440 -40.81 -20.72 -27.51
N THR A 441 -40.93 -22.00 -27.83
CA THR A 441 -40.61 -22.57 -29.15
C THR A 441 -41.79 -22.38 -30.12
N HIS A 442 -41.50 -22.12 -31.40
CA HIS A 442 -42.11 -22.78 -32.57
C HIS A 442 -41.25 -22.51 -33.83
N PRO A 443 -41.31 -23.35 -34.90
CA PRO A 443 -40.38 -23.28 -36.04
C PRO A 443 -41.05 -22.89 -37.38
N ASP A 444 -40.31 -23.12 -38.47
CA ASP A 444 -40.72 -23.27 -39.88
C ASP A 444 -41.03 -22.05 -40.77
N LYS A 445 -40.04 -21.73 -41.64
CA LYS A 445 -40.10 -21.61 -43.13
C LYS A 445 -38.87 -20.80 -43.60
N ALA A 446 -37.95 -21.25 -44.47
CA ALA A 446 -38.02 -21.95 -45.76
C ALA A 446 -38.22 -21.01 -46.96
N SER A 447 -37.30 -21.07 -47.95
CA SER A 447 -37.26 -20.30 -49.23
C SER A 447 -37.10 -18.77 -49.08
N THR A 448 -36.57 -17.97 -50.04
CA THR A 448 -36.10 -18.23 -51.43
C THR A 448 -35.10 -17.14 -51.87
N SER A 449 -34.09 -17.49 -52.69
CA SER A 449 -33.23 -16.57 -53.47
C SER A 449 -32.38 -15.53 -52.67
N ARG A 450 -31.28 -14.98 -53.19
CA ARG A 450 -30.77 -14.95 -54.57
C ARG A 450 -29.24 -14.98 -54.59
#